data_AF-A0A534MXL8-F1
#
_entry.id   AF-A0A534MXL8-F1
#
_cell.length_a   1.000
_cell.length_b   1.000
_cell.length_c   1.000
_cell.angle_alpha   90.00
_cell.angle_beta   90.00
_cell.angle_gamma   90.00
#
_symmetry.space_group_name_H-M   'P 1'
#
loop_
_entity.id
_entity.type
_entity.pdbx_description
1 polymer ?
#
loop_
_entity_poly.entity_id
_entity_poly.type
_entity_poly.pdbx_seq_one_letter_code
_entity_poly.pdbx_strand_id
1 'polypeptide(L)'
;GHLDAAKVLLENGADVNATSPSRFANTALDAAVAGNRTDVVKVLLAAHGNPNVRSEGNATPLHKAAQHGNLAIVELLVGAGADVNAVRDGGIKPIDDAEKKGHADVVSFLRDRSTRA
;
A
#
# COMPACT_ATOMS: atom_id res chain seq x y z
N GLY A 1 -12.26 -7.07 -11.49
CA GLY A 1 -11.65 -6.85 -10.16
C GLY A 1 -12.39 -7.72 -9.18
N HIS A 2 -11.71 -8.72 -8.62
CA HIS A 2 -12.32 -9.87 -7.94
C HIS A 2 -12.63 -9.58 -6.46
N LEU A 3 -13.38 -8.51 -6.18
CA LEU A 3 -13.72 -8.11 -4.80
C LEU A 3 -14.47 -9.23 -4.06
N ASP A 4 -15.47 -9.82 -4.72
CA ASP A 4 -16.27 -10.90 -4.13
C ASP A 4 -15.41 -12.14 -3.88
N ALA A 5 -14.49 -12.48 -4.79
CA ALA A 5 -13.58 -13.59 -4.56
C ALA A 5 -12.62 -13.31 -3.38
N ALA A 6 -12.12 -12.08 -3.25
CA ALA A 6 -11.28 -11.70 -2.12
C ALA A 6 -12.04 -11.83 -0.78
N LYS A 7 -13.30 -11.38 -0.73
CA LYS A 7 -14.16 -11.55 0.46
C LYS A 7 -14.40 -13.02 0.78
N VAL A 8 -14.82 -13.81 -0.20
CA VAL A 8 -15.10 -15.24 -0.02
C VAL A 8 -13.85 -15.97 0.49
N LEU A 9 -12.66 -15.69 -0.07
CA LEU A 9 -11.43 -16.32 0.39
C LEU A 9 -11.10 -15.97 1.85
N LEU A 10 -11.24 -14.71 2.25
CA LEU A 10 -11.01 -14.27 3.63
C LEU A 10 -12.03 -14.88 4.60
N GLU A 11 -13.31 -14.93 4.22
CA GLU A 11 -14.38 -15.58 5.00
C GLU A 11 -14.11 -17.09 5.19
N ASN A 12 -13.42 -17.72 4.25
CA ASN A 12 -12.99 -19.12 4.33
C ASN A 12 -11.61 -19.30 5.01
N GLY A 13 -11.08 -18.28 5.68
CA GLY A 13 -9.87 -18.37 6.48
C GLY A 13 -8.57 -18.31 5.68
N ALA A 14 -8.58 -17.76 4.46
CA ALA A 14 -7.35 -17.48 3.75
C ALA A 14 -6.47 -16.51 4.55
N ASP A 15 -5.18 -16.81 4.64
CA ASP A 15 -4.22 -15.89 5.26
C ASP A 15 -4.04 -14.64 4.37
N VAL A 16 -4.53 -13.50 4.87
CA VAL A 16 -4.44 -12.19 4.19
C VAL A 16 -2.99 -11.75 3.93
N ASN A 17 -2.05 -12.25 4.72
CA ASN A 17 -0.62 -11.92 4.65
C ASN A 17 0.19 -12.99 3.92
N ALA A 18 -0.46 -14.00 3.35
CA ALA A 18 0.21 -14.99 2.53
C ALA A 18 1.04 -14.33 1.43
N THR A 19 2.30 -14.74 1.32
CA THR A 19 3.21 -14.27 0.28
C THR A 19 3.23 -15.26 -0.86
N SER A 20 3.25 -14.75 -2.09
CA SER A 20 3.51 -15.59 -3.25
C SER A 20 4.95 -16.15 -3.18
N PRO A 21 5.18 -17.44 -3.53
CA PRO A 21 6.53 -18.01 -3.60
C PRO A 21 7.39 -17.41 -4.73
N SER A 22 6.86 -16.45 -5.49
CA SER A 22 7.65 -15.67 -6.44
C SER A 22 8.81 -14.95 -5.75
N ARG A 23 9.86 -14.67 -6.51
CA ARG A 23 11.05 -13.91 -6.07
C ARG A 23 10.76 -12.52 -5.46
N PHE A 24 9.51 -12.05 -5.53
CA PHE A 24 9.09 -10.73 -5.09
C PHE A 24 8.21 -10.73 -3.84
N ALA A 25 7.87 -11.91 -3.30
CA ALA A 25 7.09 -12.09 -2.07
C ALA A 25 5.83 -11.19 -2.00
N ASN A 26 5.14 -11.01 -3.12
CA ASN A 26 3.96 -10.14 -3.21
C ASN A 26 2.81 -10.71 -2.38
N THR A 27 2.17 -9.86 -1.55
CA THR A 27 0.92 -10.19 -0.85
C THR A 27 -0.29 -9.76 -1.68
N ALA A 28 -1.48 -10.22 -1.30
CA ALA A 28 -2.73 -9.76 -1.90
C ALA A 28 -2.89 -8.24 -1.81
N LEU A 29 -2.47 -7.64 -0.69
CA LEU A 29 -2.52 -6.18 -0.49
C LEU A 29 -1.62 -5.45 -1.47
N ASP A 30 -0.38 -5.93 -1.63
CA ASP A 30 0.59 -5.33 -2.55
C ASP A 30 0.09 -5.37 -4.00
N ALA A 31 -0.49 -6.50 -4.42
CA ALA A 31 -1.10 -6.65 -5.75
C ALA A 31 -2.32 -5.72 -5.93
N ALA A 32 -3.16 -5.57 -4.90
CA ALA A 32 -4.32 -4.68 -4.96
C ALA A 32 -3.92 -3.21 -5.10
N VAL A 33 -2.87 -2.78 -4.38
CA VAL A 33 -2.33 -1.43 -4.47
C VAL A 33 -1.67 -1.19 -5.83
N ALA A 34 -0.84 -2.12 -6.31
CA ALA A 34 -0.22 -2.03 -7.64
C ALA A 34 -1.25 -2.00 -8.79
N GLY A 35 -2.40 -2.69 -8.59
CA GLY A 35 -3.54 -2.64 -9.50
C GLY A 35 -4.46 -1.44 -9.29
N ASN A 36 -4.13 -0.51 -8.38
CA ASN A 36 -4.92 0.66 -8.00
C ASN A 36 -6.39 0.32 -7.65
N ARG A 37 -6.61 -0.80 -6.94
CA ARG A 37 -7.95 -1.36 -6.64
C ARG A 37 -8.42 -0.95 -5.23
N THR A 38 -8.86 0.29 -5.05
CA THR A 38 -9.24 0.86 -3.74
C THR A 38 -10.18 -0.03 -2.92
N ASP A 39 -11.24 -0.60 -3.52
CA ASP A 39 -12.20 -1.43 -2.79
C ASP A 39 -11.58 -2.72 -2.23
N VAL A 40 -10.66 -3.32 -2.99
CA VAL A 40 -9.95 -4.54 -2.58
C VAL A 40 -8.93 -4.21 -1.50
N VAL A 41 -8.22 -3.09 -1.63
CA VAL A 41 -7.30 -2.58 -0.60
C VAL A 41 -8.05 -2.39 0.72
N LYS A 42 -9.22 -1.75 0.69
CA LYS A 42 -10.04 -1.53 1.89
C LYS A 42 -10.41 -2.84 2.59
N VAL A 43 -10.84 -3.85 1.82
CA VAL A 43 -11.19 -5.17 2.38
C VAL A 43 -9.98 -5.87 2.99
N LEU A 44 -8.84 -5.86 2.29
CA LEU A 44 -7.63 -6.52 2.77
C LEU A 44 -7.07 -5.86 4.04
N LEU A 45 -7.10 -4.53 4.13
CA LEU A 45 -6.69 -3.81 5.34
C LEU A 45 -7.66 -4.03 6.51
N ALA A 46 -8.97 -4.08 6.24
CA ALA A 46 -9.97 -4.41 7.25
C ALA A 46 -9.78 -5.83 7.81
N ALA A 47 -9.23 -6.74 7.00
CA ALA A 47 -8.84 -8.09 7.40
C ALA A 47 -7.43 -8.18 8.02
N HIS A 48 -6.82 -7.06 8.43
CA HIS A 48 -5.47 -7.00 9.02
C HIS A 48 -4.32 -7.36 8.06
N GLY A 49 -4.48 -7.06 6.76
CA GLY A 49 -3.38 -7.09 5.80
C GLY A 49 -2.27 -6.11 6.20
N ASN A 50 -1.03 -6.58 6.20
CA ASN A 50 0.14 -5.81 6.64
C ASN A 50 0.46 -4.67 5.65
N PRO A 51 0.28 -3.39 6.02
CA PRO A 51 0.52 -2.26 5.12
C PRO A 51 2.01 -1.96 4.88
N ASN A 52 2.91 -2.61 5.61
CA ASN A 52 4.35 -2.39 5.59
C ASN A 52 5.14 -3.53 4.92
N VAL A 53 4.45 -4.40 4.16
CA VAL A 53 5.13 -5.41 3.33
C VAL A 53 6.12 -4.75 2.38
N ARG A 54 7.21 -5.46 2.06
CA ARG A 54 8.23 -4.98 1.15
C ARG A 54 8.32 -5.89 -0.07
N SER A 55 8.23 -5.31 -1.25
CA SER A 55 8.41 -6.00 -2.54
C SER A 55 9.78 -5.67 -3.14
N GLU A 56 9.93 -5.89 -4.46
CA GLU A 56 11.11 -5.49 -5.24
C GLU A 56 11.55 -4.04 -4.95
N GLY A 57 12.87 -3.85 -4.84
CA GLY A 57 13.47 -2.55 -4.52
C GLY A 57 13.16 -2.08 -3.10
N ASN A 58 12.76 -2.97 -2.19
CA ASN A 58 12.26 -2.67 -0.85
C ASN A 58 11.06 -1.70 -0.85
N ALA A 59 10.28 -1.61 -1.93
CA ALA A 59 9.12 -0.73 -1.98
C ALA A 59 7.99 -1.24 -1.07
N THR A 60 7.34 -0.33 -0.34
CA THR A 60 6.13 -0.61 0.45
C THR A 60 4.87 -0.28 -0.36
N PRO A 61 3.68 -0.79 0.03
CA PRO A 61 2.41 -0.37 -0.55
C PRO A 61 2.24 1.16 -0.61
N LEU A 62 2.72 1.88 0.41
CA LEU A 62 2.63 3.34 0.46
C LEU A 62 3.45 4.02 -0.65
N HIS A 63 4.62 3.48 -1.01
CA HIS A 63 5.40 3.99 -2.16
C HIS A 63 4.62 3.84 -3.47
N LYS A 64 3.99 2.68 -3.70
CA LYS A 64 3.22 2.41 -4.92
C LYS A 64 1.98 3.30 -5.00
N ALA A 65 1.24 3.42 -3.90
CA ALA A 65 0.07 4.31 -3.82
C ALA A 65 0.45 5.78 -4.09
N ALA A 66 1.58 6.23 -3.52
CA ALA A 66 2.09 7.57 -3.74
C ALA A 66 2.53 7.81 -5.19
N GLN A 67 3.18 6.83 -5.82
CA GLN A 67 3.54 6.89 -7.25
C GLN A 67 2.30 6.96 -8.16
N HIS A 68 1.22 6.26 -7.80
CA HIS A 68 -0.05 6.30 -8.53
C HIS A 68 -0.87 7.58 -8.30
N GLY A 69 -0.60 8.32 -7.22
CA GLY A 69 -1.36 9.52 -6.85
C GLY A 69 -2.75 9.23 -6.32
N ASN A 70 -3.03 8.00 -5.89
CA ASN A 70 -4.35 7.65 -5.36
C ASN A 70 -4.42 7.99 -3.87
N LEU A 71 -4.87 9.21 -3.56
CA LEU A 71 -5.00 9.70 -2.18
C LEU A 71 -5.86 8.78 -1.31
N ALA A 72 -6.94 8.20 -1.84
CA ALA A 72 -7.80 7.30 -1.06
C ALA A 72 -7.05 6.04 -0.59
N ILE A 73 -6.19 5.46 -1.43
CA ILE A 73 -5.35 4.32 -1.02
C ILE A 73 -4.27 4.76 -0.02
N VAL A 74 -3.68 5.94 -0.21
CA VAL A 74 -2.71 6.52 0.72
C VAL A 74 -3.32 6.68 2.11
N GLU A 75 -4.51 7.28 2.21
CA GLU A 75 -5.24 7.46 3.47
C GLU A 75 -5.55 6.13 4.14
N LEU A 76 -6.04 5.13 3.38
CA LEU A 76 -6.33 3.80 3.90
C LEU A 76 -5.08 3.14 4.49
N LEU A 77 -3.95 3.19 3.78
CA LEU A 77 -2.69 2.59 4.23
C LEU A 77 -2.16 3.29 5.49
N VAL A 78 -2.15 4.62 5.52
CA VAL A 78 -1.71 5.39 6.71
C VAL A 78 -2.65 5.14 7.89
N GLY A 79 -3.96 5.07 7.66
CA GLY A 79 -4.94 4.70 8.69
C GLY A 79 -4.75 3.28 9.24
N ALA A 80 -4.21 2.37 8.44
CA ALA A 80 -3.87 1.01 8.85
C ALA A 80 -2.47 0.87 9.50
N GLY A 81 -1.73 1.98 9.67
CA GLY A 81 -0.41 1.97 10.32
C GLY A 81 0.77 1.80 9.35
N ALA A 82 0.62 2.19 8.08
CA ALA A 82 1.77 2.29 7.18
C ALA A 82 2.81 3.29 7.71
N ASP A 83 4.09 2.93 7.62
CA ASP A 83 5.20 3.83 7.92
C ASP A 83 5.30 4.91 6.82
N VAL A 84 4.86 6.12 7.14
CA VAL A 84 4.87 7.30 6.27
C VAL A 84 6.29 7.71 5.85
N ASN A 85 7.29 7.35 6.65
CA ASN A 85 8.68 7.72 6.47
C ASN A 85 9.54 6.57 5.93
N ALA A 86 8.92 5.43 5.57
CA ALA A 86 9.60 4.25 5.05
C ALA A 86 10.55 4.63 3.91
N VAL A 87 11.72 4.00 3.88
CA VAL A 87 12.74 4.25 2.86
C VAL A 87 12.95 3.00 2.05
N ARG A 88 12.77 3.08 0.73
CA ARG A 88 13.09 2.00 -0.22
C ARG A 88 14.48 2.20 -0.85
N ASP A 89 14.89 1.27 -1.70
CA ASP A 89 16.21 1.31 -2.34
C ASP A 89 16.42 2.64 -3.07
N GLY A 90 17.63 3.18 -2.95
CA GLY A 90 17.98 4.52 -3.42
C GLY A 90 17.62 5.65 -2.45
N GLY A 91 17.20 5.35 -1.22
CA GLY A 91 16.91 6.37 -0.21
C GLY A 91 15.57 7.08 -0.41
N ILE A 92 14.69 6.50 -1.24
CA ILE A 92 13.44 7.13 -1.68
C ILE A 92 12.35 6.88 -0.63
N LYS A 93 11.61 7.92 -0.27
CA LYS A 93 10.40 7.89 0.56
C LYS A 93 9.13 7.92 -0.29
N PRO A 94 7.96 7.54 0.25
CA PRO A 94 6.70 7.66 -0.47
C PRO A 94 6.41 9.08 -0.95
N ILE A 95 6.74 10.09 -0.15
CA ILE A 95 6.55 11.50 -0.55
C ILE A 95 7.39 11.87 -1.78
N ASP A 96 8.61 11.35 -1.90
CA ASP A 96 9.48 11.61 -3.04
C ASP A 96 8.90 11.01 -4.34
N ASP A 97 8.27 9.83 -4.25
CA ASP A 97 7.57 9.21 -5.38
C ASP A 97 6.36 10.05 -5.82
N ALA A 98 5.61 10.65 -4.89
CA ALA A 98 4.50 11.57 -5.20
C ALA A 98 4.99 12.91 -5.77
N GLU A 99 6.04 13.51 -5.20
CA GLU A 99 6.64 14.77 -5.68
C GLU A 99 7.17 14.62 -7.11
N LYS A 100 7.91 13.53 -7.38
CA LYS A 100 8.43 13.22 -8.72
C LYS A 100 7.33 13.07 -9.77
N LYS A 101 6.13 12.66 -9.37
CA LYS A 101 4.97 12.46 -10.24
C LYS A 101 4.00 13.64 -10.28
N GLY A 102 4.18 14.63 -9.40
CA GLY A 102 3.34 15.83 -9.36
C GLY A 102 2.00 15.65 -8.65
N HIS A 103 1.84 14.65 -7.79
CA HIS A 103 0.59 14.35 -7.08
C HIS A 103 0.44 15.22 -5.83
N ALA A 104 0.08 16.49 -6.04
CA ALA A 104 0.13 17.53 -5.01
C ALA A 104 -0.72 17.22 -3.76
N ASP A 105 -1.88 16.59 -3.93
CA ASP A 105 -2.78 16.18 -2.84
C ASP A 105 -2.14 15.11 -1.94
N VAL A 106 -1.51 14.10 -2.54
CA VAL A 106 -0.74 13.08 -1.82
C VAL A 106 0.48 13.68 -1.12
N VAL A 107 1.20 14.60 -1.78
CA VAL A 107 2.35 15.30 -1.17
C VAL A 107 1.91 16.09 0.06
N SER A 108 0.84 16.88 -0.05
CA SER A 108 0.28 17.64 1.06
C SER A 108 -0.11 16.73 2.22
N PHE A 109 -0.80 15.62 1.93
CA PHE A 109 -1.21 14.66 2.95
C PHE A 109 0.00 14.01 3.64
N LEU A 110 0.94 13.44 2.89
CA LEU A 110 2.11 12.76 3.46
C LEU A 110 3.00 13.70 4.26
N ARG A 111 3.14 14.97 3.83
CA ARG A 111 3.89 15.99 4.56
C ARG A 111 3.27 16.31 5.92
N ASP A 112 1.95 16.44 5.99
CA ASP A 112 1.24 16.64 7.26
C ASP A 112 1.35 15.43 8.20
N ARG A 113 1.35 14.20 7.65
CA ARG A 113 1.47 13.00 8.48
C ARG A 113 2.90 12.73 8.94
N SER A 114 3.91 13.11 8.16
CA SER A 114 5.33 12.94 8.51
C SER A 114 5.78 13.85 9.66
N THR A 115 5.23 15.06 9.77
CA THR A 115 5.56 16.00 10.87
C THR A 115 4.94 15.64 12.22
N ARG A 116 4.02 14.66 12.25
CA ARG A 116 3.28 14.23 13.44
C ARG A 116 3.71 12.85 13.97
N ALA A 117 4.63 12.17 13.28
CA ALA A 117 5.13 10.84 13.60
C ALA A 117 6.45 10.93 14.37
#